data_AF-A0A939DAY3-F1
#
_entry.id   AF-A0A939DAY3-F1
#
_cell.length_a   1.000
_cell.length_b   1.000
_cell.length_c   1.000
_cell.angle_alpha   90.00
_cell.angle_beta   90.00
_cell.angle_gamma   90.00
#
_symmetry.space_group_name_H-M   'P 1'
#
loop_
_entity.id
_entity.type
_entity.pdbx_description
1 polymer ?
#
loop_
_entity_poly.entity_id
_entity_poly.type
_entity_poly.pdbx_seq_one_letter_code
_entity_poly.pdbx_strand_id
1 'polypeptide(L)'
;MSLMEKFADPALIDTLTSGEKATGALITTFMGMGITFVVLTLLWGTIGWMNKVVAATATETTGAPTDGVNATAAFLTGQAADSVQADEQLVAVITAAIAAYEGADRGTGKLVVRKITRVKSQASAWANAGTVDCIKTRKF
;
A
#
# COMPACT_ATOMS: atom_id res chain seq x y z
N MET A 1 -4.07 -37.02 -35.48
CA MET A 1 -3.13 -36.83 -34.36
C MET A 1 -3.42 -35.49 -33.74
N SER A 2 -3.82 -35.50 -32.48
CA SER A 2 -4.24 -34.28 -31.78
C SER A 2 -3.02 -33.40 -31.52
N LEU A 3 -3.18 -32.08 -31.45
CA LEU A 3 -2.10 -31.14 -31.10
C LEU A 3 -1.36 -31.54 -29.82
N MET A 4 -2.07 -32.21 -28.91
CA MET A 4 -1.54 -32.72 -27.66
C MET A 4 -0.48 -33.81 -27.84
N GLU A 5 -0.59 -34.65 -28.88
CA GLU A 5 0.44 -35.65 -29.22
C GLU A 5 1.70 -34.97 -29.80
N LYS A 6 1.54 -33.93 -30.62
CA LYS A 6 2.67 -33.16 -31.18
C LYS A 6 3.45 -32.34 -30.14
N PHE A 7 2.81 -31.92 -29.06
CA PHE A 7 3.48 -31.26 -27.93
C PHE A 7 3.99 -32.25 -26.87
N ALA A 8 3.47 -33.48 -26.85
CA ALA A 8 3.91 -34.55 -25.94
C ALA A 8 5.13 -35.33 -26.47
N ASP A 9 5.44 -35.24 -27.76
CA ASP A 9 6.67 -35.80 -28.33
C ASP A 9 7.89 -34.93 -27.98
N PRO A 10 8.80 -35.38 -27.07
CA PRO A 10 9.99 -34.61 -26.70
C PRO A 10 10.95 -34.41 -27.88
N ALA A 11 10.85 -35.24 -28.91
CA ALA A 11 11.65 -35.13 -30.13
C ALA A 11 11.33 -33.85 -30.93
N LEU A 12 10.07 -33.38 -30.97
CA LEU A 12 9.71 -32.12 -31.65
C LEU A 12 10.20 -30.89 -30.88
N ILE A 13 10.31 -31.02 -29.55
CA ILE A 13 10.85 -30.00 -28.66
C ILE A 13 12.39 -29.98 -28.77
N ASP A 14 13.06 -31.11 -28.97
CA ASP A 14 14.52 -31.21 -29.10
C ASP A 14 15.04 -30.89 -30.50
N THR A 15 14.22 -31.04 -31.55
CA THR A 15 14.56 -30.61 -32.93
C THR A 15 14.48 -29.11 -33.14
N LEU A 16 13.85 -28.37 -32.23
CA LEU A 16 13.83 -26.91 -32.25
C LEU A 16 15.14 -26.39 -31.68
N THR A 17 15.88 -25.64 -32.49
CA THR A 17 17.19 -25.12 -32.09
C THR A 17 17.01 -24.20 -30.87
N SER A 18 18.00 -24.14 -29.97
CA SER A 18 17.95 -23.22 -28.81
C SER A 18 17.66 -21.77 -29.22
N GLY A 19 17.97 -21.39 -30.46
CA GLY A 19 17.67 -20.07 -31.04
C GLY A 19 16.17 -19.84 -31.31
N GLU A 20 15.43 -20.85 -31.76
CA GLU A 20 13.98 -20.73 -32.00
C GLU A 20 13.21 -20.62 -30.69
N LYS A 21 13.64 -21.38 -29.67
CA LYS A 21 13.12 -21.27 -28.31
C LYS A 21 13.44 -19.92 -27.67
N ALA A 22 14.67 -19.42 -27.83
CA ALA A 22 15.06 -18.10 -27.35
C ALA A 22 14.24 -16.99 -28.02
N THR A 23 13.96 -17.11 -29.32
CA THR A 23 13.14 -16.14 -30.06
C THR A 23 11.68 -16.17 -29.59
N GLY A 24 11.09 -17.36 -29.41
CA GLY A 24 9.73 -17.49 -28.88
C GLY A 24 9.57 -17.00 -27.44
N ALA A 25 10.58 -17.23 -26.59
CA ALA A 25 10.62 -16.72 -25.22
C ALA A 25 10.74 -15.19 -25.18
N LEU A 26 11.56 -14.63 -26.06
CA LEU A 26 11.72 -13.17 -26.19
C LEU A 26 10.41 -12.51 -26.62
N ILE A 27 9.72 -13.07 -27.62
CA ILE A 27 8.41 -12.55 -28.07
C ILE A 27 7.37 -12.61 -26.94
N THR A 28 7.32 -13.71 -26.21
CA THR A 28 6.39 -13.86 -25.06
C THR A 28 6.71 -12.87 -23.94
N THR A 29 7.99 -12.59 -23.69
CA THR A 29 8.42 -11.60 -22.69
C THR A 29 8.02 -10.19 -23.11
N PHE A 30 8.22 -9.81 -24.38
CA PHE A 30 7.77 -8.50 -24.87
C PHE A 30 6.25 -8.37 -24.86
N MET A 31 5.52 -9.45 -25.19
CA MET A 31 4.05 -9.46 -25.09
C MET A 31 3.58 -9.30 -23.64
N GLY A 32 4.22 -10.01 -22.69
CA GLY A 32 3.93 -9.93 -21.25
C GLY A 32 4.32 -8.58 -20.61
N MET A 33 5.46 -8.02 -21.00
CA MET A 33 5.91 -6.69 -20.57
C MET A 33 5.03 -5.59 -21.19
N GLY A 34 4.60 -5.77 -22.44
CA GLY A 34 3.69 -4.85 -23.13
C GLY A 34 2.31 -4.81 -22.51
N ILE A 35 1.69 -5.97 -22.24
CA ILE A 35 0.35 -6.03 -21.62
C ILE A 35 0.36 -5.39 -20.22
N THR A 36 1.39 -5.65 -19.42
CA THR A 36 1.53 -5.04 -18.08
C THR A 36 1.73 -3.53 -18.17
N PHE A 37 2.53 -3.03 -19.12
CA PHE A 37 2.71 -1.60 -19.36
C PHE A 37 1.41 -0.89 -19.79
N VAL A 38 0.61 -1.52 -20.65
CA VAL A 38 -0.72 -0.99 -21.05
C VAL A 38 -1.66 -0.94 -19.86
N VAL A 39 -1.69 -1.99 -19.02
CA VAL A 39 -2.52 -2.03 -17.81
C VAL A 39 -2.14 -0.91 -16.83
N LEU A 40 -0.85 -0.69 -16.57
CA LEU A 40 -0.38 0.40 -15.72
C LEU A 40 -0.75 1.79 -16.28
N THR A 41 -0.61 1.98 -17.60
CA THR A 41 -0.96 3.23 -18.27
C THR A 41 -2.47 3.51 -18.17
N LEU A 42 -3.31 2.49 -18.35
CA LEU A 42 -4.76 2.61 -18.18
C LEU A 42 -5.13 2.91 -16.73
N LEU A 43 -4.47 2.31 -15.75
CA LEU A 43 -4.71 2.59 -14.33
C LEU A 43 -4.38 4.05 -14.00
N TRP A 44 -3.22 4.53 -14.44
CA TRP A 44 -2.81 5.93 -14.27
C TRP A 44 -3.79 6.89 -14.95
N GLY A 45 -4.17 6.60 -16.21
CA GLY A 45 -5.14 7.40 -16.96
C GLY A 45 -6.54 7.43 -16.32
N THR A 46 -7.02 6.29 -15.82
CA THR A 46 -8.34 6.17 -15.18
C THR A 46 -8.39 6.92 -13.85
N ILE A 47 -7.32 6.85 -13.05
CA ILE A 47 -7.19 7.61 -11.80
C ILE A 47 -7.10 9.11 -12.10
N GLY A 48 -6.32 9.52 -13.10
CA GLY A 48 -6.23 10.91 -13.55
C GLY A 48 -7.58 11.45 -14.05
N TRP A 49 -8.34 10.62 -14.76
CA TRP A 49 -9.69 10.97 -15.23
C TRP A 49 -10.67 11.10 -14.07
N MET A 50 -10.70 10.16 -13.11
CA MET A 50 -11.51 10.29 -11.89
C MET A 50 -11.16 11.56 -11.10
N ASN A 51 -9.87 11.88 -10.93
CA ASN A 51 -9.44 13.12 -10.27
C ASN A 51 -9.93 14.36 -11.02
N LYS A 52 -9.86 14.38 -12.36
CA LYS A 52 -10.34 15.49 -13.17
C LYS A 52 -11.87 15.64 -13.11
N VAL A 53 -12.63 14.54 -13.06
CA VAL A 53 -14.09 14.58 -12.93
C VAL A 53 -14.50 15.02 -11.52
N VAL A 54 -13.86 14.50 -10.47
CA VAL A 54 -14.10 14.91 -9.08
C VAL A 54 -13.75 16.39 -8.86
N ALA A 55 -12.64 16.87 -9.43
CA ALA A 55 -12.27 18.29 -9.40
C ALA A 55 -13.23 19.17 -10.21
N ALA A 56 -13.82 18.68 -11.31
CA ALA A 56 -14.84 19.41 -12.06
C ALA A 56 -16.15 19.57 -11.28
N THR A 57 -16.55 18.55 -10.49
CA THR A 57 -17.67 18.64 -9.53
C THR A 57 -17.37 19.44 -8.25
N ALA A 58 -16.10 19.82 -8.02
CA ALA A 58 -15.70 20.67 -6.89
C ALA A 58 -15.68 22.16 -7.26
N THR A 59 -16.30 22.57 -8.37
CA THR A 59 -16.53 23.98 -8.67
C THR A 59 -17.78 24.44 -7.92
N GLU A 60 -17.63 24.72 -6.63
CA GLU A 60 -18.39 25.67 -5.80
C GLU A 60 -17.76 25.62 -4.39
N THR A 61 -16.51 26.07 -4.27
CA THR A 61 -15.93 26.78 -3.11
C THR A 61 -14.44 27.04 -3.37
N THR A 62 -14.17 28.29 -3.77
CA THR A 62 -13.07 29.15 -3.31
C THR A 62 -11.62 28.65 -3.42
N GLY A 63 -10.91 29.23 -4.39
CA GLY A 63 -9.67 29.98 -4.17
C GLY A 63 -8.35 29.20 -4.06
N ALA A 64 -7.55 29.24 -5.13
CA ALA A 64 -6.11 29.01 -5.07
C ALA A 64 -5.39 30.22 -4.42
N PRO A 65 -4.15 30.06 -3.95
CA PRO A 65 -3.05 30.21 -4.90
C PRO A 65 -1.98 29.11 -4.84
N THR A 66 -1.38 28.96 -6.01
CA THR A 66 -0.13 28.28 -6.38
C THR A 66 1.03 28.73 -5.50
N ASP A 67 1.83 27.79 -5.00
CA ASP A 67 3.23 28.05 -4.64
C ASP A 67 4.08 26.84 -5.05
N GLY A 68 4.92 27.06 -6.05
CA GLY A 68 6.03 26.18 -6.36
C GLY A 68 7.17 26.46 -5.39
N VAL A 69 7.69 25.41 -4.77
CA VAL A 69 9.00 25.45 -4.10
C VAL A 69 9.88 24.37 -4.70
N ASN A 70 10.75 24.82 -5.58
CA ASN A 70 11.99 24.16 -5.93
C ASN A 70 12.99 24.40 -4.79
N ALA A 71 13.26 23.37 -3.98
CA ALA A 71 14.40 23.24 -3.08
C ALA A 71 14.37 21.77 -2.59
N THR A 72 15.38 20.92 -2.74
CA THR A 72 16.81 21.16 -2.49
C THR A 72 17.63 20.08 -3.19
N ALA A 73 18.61 20.52 -3.97
CA ALA A 73 19.82 19.73 -4.14
C ALA A 73 20.59 19.76 -2.81
N ALA A 74 20.72 18.59 -2.18
CA ALA A 74 21.76 18.33 -1.20
C ALA A 74 22.21 16.88 -1.38
N PHE A 75 23.03 16.68 -2.41
CA PHE A 75 23.93 15.54 -2.47
C PHE A 75 24.92 15.71 -1.31
N LEU A 76 24.72 14.97 -0.22
CA LEU A 76 25.74 14.76 0.79
C LEU A 76 26.19 13.31 0.72
N THR A 77 27.39 13.18 0.18
CA THR A 77 28.29 12.04 0.22
C THR A 77 28.41 11.42 1.60
N GLY A 78 28.28 10.09 1.62
CA GLY A 78 29.02 9.13 2.46
C GLY A 78 29.40 9.53 3.88
N GLN A 79 28.70 8.93 4.85
CA GLN A 79 29.33 8.56 6.11
C GLN A 79 28.88 7.14 6.46
N ALA A 80 29.82 6.20 6.38
CA ALA A 80 29.70 4.91 7.03
C ALA A 80 29.60 5.19 8.54
N ALA A 81 28.38 5.24 9.04
CA ALA A 81 28.09 5.16 10.46
C ALA A 81 27.85 3.68 10.77
N ASP A 82 28.73 3.15 11.61
CA ASP A 82 28.66 1.86 12.27
C ASP A 82 27.20 1.52 12.63
N SER A 83 26.64 0.55 11.93
CA SER A 83 25.25 0.15 12.09
C SER A 83 25.10 -0.72 13.32
N VAL A 84 25.23 -0.14 14.51
CA VAL A 84 24.35 -0.56 15.61
C VAL A 84 22.99 0.05 15.27
N GLN A 85 22.31 -0.54 14.29
CA GLN A 85 20.88 -0.35 14.15
C GLN A 85 20.28 -0.92 15.43
N ALA A 86 20.07 -0.06 16.42
CA ALA A 86 19.16 -0.35 17.50
C ALA A 86 17.82 -0.65 16.82
N ASP A 87 17.49 -1.93 16.77
CA ASP A 87 16.29 -2.41 16.12
C ASP A 87 15.11 -1.60 16.68
N GLU A 88 14.45 -0.81 15.83
CA GLU A 88 13.38 0.09 16.22
C GLU A 88 12.26 -0.68 16.94
N GLN A 89 12.09 -1.96 16.58
CA GLN A 89 11.19 -2.88 17.25
C GLN A 89 11.62 -3.19 18.68
N LEU A 90 12.92 -3.41 18.95
CA LEU A 90 13.45 -3.60 20.30
C LEU A 90 13.31 -2.34 21.14
N VAL A 91 13.60 -1.17 20.57
CA VAL A 91 13.43 0.13 21.25
C VAL A 91 11.96 0.35 21.60
N ALA A 92 11.03 0.05 20.68
CA ALA A 92 9.59 0.16 20.92
C ALA A 92 9.10 -0.80 22.01
N VAL A 93 9.56 -2.06 22.02
CA VAL A 93 9.19 -3.05 23.04
C VAL A 93 9.71 -2.66 24.42
N ILE A 94 10.97 -2.21 24.51
CA ILE A 94 11.56 -1.74 25.77
C ILE A 94 10.83 -0.48 26.27
N THR A 95 10.53 0.47 25.38
CA THR A 95 9.78 1.69 25.72
C THR A 95 8.35 1.35 26.17
N ALA A 96 7.67 0.42 25.51
CA ALA A 96 6.35 -0.06 25.91
C ALA A 96 6.37 -0.80 27.25
N ALA A 97 7.39 -1.61 27.51
CA ALA A 97 7.57 -2.30 28.79
C ALA A 97 7.81 -1.30 29.94
N ILE A 98 8.66 -0.29 29.74
CA ILE A 98 8.89 0.78 30.70
C ILE A 98 7.59 1.59 30.90
N ALA A 99 6.90 1.97 29.83
CA ALA A 99 5.64 2.69 29.91
C ALA A 99 4.52 1.88 30.60
N ALA A 100 4.51 0.56 30.47
CA ALA A 100 3.60 -0.30 31.22
C ALA A 100 3.98 -0.37 32.71
N TYR A 101 5.27 -0.45 33.02
CA TYR A 101 5.78 -0.49 34.38
C TYR A 101 5.56 0.85 35.12
N GLU A 102 5.90 1.98 34.51
CA GLU A 102 5.66 3.32 35.05
C GLU A 102 4.19 3.76 34.93
N GLY A 103 3.48 3.27 33.91
CA GLY A 103 2.06 3.56 33.65
C GLY A 103 1.11 2.86 34.62
N ALA A 104 1.57 1.82 35.31
CA ALA A 104 0.85 1.26 36.46
C ALA A 104 0.68 2.33 37.57
N ASP A 105 1.71 3.15 37.81
CA ASP A 105 1.67 4.25 38.78
C ASP A 105 1.03 5.54 38.22
N ARG A 106 1.08 5.77 36.90
CA ARG A 106 0.54 6.98 36.25
C ARG A 106 -0.91 6.91 35.77
N GLY A 107 -1.69 5.87 36.09
CA GLY A 107 -3.14 6.01 35.94
C GLY A 107 -4.01 4.78 35.76
N THR A 108 -3.57 3.55 36.00
CA THR A 108 -4.55 2.45 36.03
C THR A 108 -5.28 2.35 37.37
N GLY A 109 -4.71 2.90 38.45
CA GLY A 109 -5.28 2.82 39.80
C GLY A 109 -6.13 4.02 40.27
N LYS A 110 -6.11 5.17 39.56
CA LYS A 110 -6.78 6.43 40.02
C LYS A 110 -7.45 7.26 38.91
N LEU A 111 -7.92 6.65 37.82
CA LEU A 111 -8.78 7.35 36.87
C LEU A 111 -10.23 7.33 37.36
N VAL A 112 -10.69 8.44 37.95
CA VAL A 112 -12.11 8.63 38.30
C VAL A 112 -12.82 9.31 37.13
N VAL A 113 -13.57 8.54 36.36
CA VAL A 113 -14.42 9.07 35.29
C VAL A 113 -15.62 9.77 35.92
N ARG A 114 -15.64 11.12 35.89
CA ARG A 114 -16.74 11.93 36.47
C ARG A 114 -17.92 12.15 35.53
N LYS A 115 -17.68 12.18 34.22
CA LYS A 115 -18.71 12.47 33.21
C LYS A 115 -18.34 11.84 31.89
N ILE A 116 -19.30 11.18 31.25
CA ILE A 116 -19.20 10.69 29.87
C ILE A 116 -20.26 11.42 29.06
N THR A 117 -19.84 12.23 28.10
CA THR A 117 -20.74 12.89 27.13
C THR A 117 -20.48 12.33 25.74
N ARG A 118 -21.55 11.89 25.06
CA ARG A 118 -21.44 11.51 23.64
C ARG A 118 -21.25 12.78 22.83
N VAL A 119 -20.08 12.93 22.23
CA VAL A 119 -19.84 13.89 21.16
C VAL A 119 -20.33 13.29 19.84
N LYS A 120 -20.85 14.12 18.94
CA LYS A 120 -21.19 13.67 17.59
C LYS A 120 -19.90 13.18 16.92
N SER A 121 -19.87 11.91 16.56
CA SER A 121 -18.75 11.35 15.81
C SER A 121 -18.68 12.01 14.44
N GLN A 122 -17.49 12.47 14.05
CA GLN A 122 -17.21 12.89 12.67
C GLN A 122 -17.05 11.69 11.73
N ALA A 123 -17.16 10.46 12.24
CA ALA A 123 -17.05 9.26 11.44
C ALA A 123 -18.21 9.15 10.45
N SER A 124 -17.89 8.70 9.24
CA SER A 124 -18.87 8.45 8.18
C SER A 124 -19.92 7.42 8.62
N ALA A 125 -21.08 7.45 7.98
CA ALA A 125 -22.16 6.49 8.26
C ALA A 125 -21.69 5.03 8.13
N TRP A 126 -20.77 4.75 7.22
CA TRP A 126 -20.19 3.42 7.00
C TRP A 126 -19.29 2.98 8.17
N ALA A 127 -18.43 3.87 8.68
CA ALA A 127 -17.58 3.56 9.83
C ALA A 127 -18.40 3.30 11.11
N ASN A 128 -19.48 4.07 11.31
CA ASN A 128 -20.41 3.83 12.42
C ASN A 128 -21.14 2.49 12.28
N ALA A 129 -21.57 2.13 11.06
CA ALA A 129 -22.24 0.85 10.79
C ALA A 129 -21.33 -0.36 11.06
N GLY A 130 -20.07 -0.33 10.60
CA GLY A 130 -19.11 -1.40 10.85
C GLY A 130 -18.83 -1.58 12.35
N THR A 131 -18.72 -0.48 13.11
CA THR A 131 -18.54 -0.54 14.57
C THR A 131 -19.75 -1.18 15.25
N VAL A 132 -20.96 -0.84 14.84
CA VAL A 132 -22.20 -1.43 15.38
C VAL A 132 -22.28 -2.92 15.09
N ASP A 133 -21.86 -3.35 13.90
CA ASP A 133 -21.88 -4.77 13.50
C ASP A 133 -20.88 -5.61 14.32
N CYS A 134 -19.66 -5.09 14.49
CA CYS A 134 -18.65 -5.68 15.37
C CYS A 134 -19.10 -5.81 16.83
N ILE A 135 -19.96 -4.89 17.31
CA ILE A 135 -20.51 -4.97 18.67
C ILE A 135 -21.61 -6.03 18.74
N LYS A 136 -22.46 -6.14 17.72
CA LYS A 136 -23.57 -7.11 17.70
C LYS A 136 -23.06 -8.55 17.64
N THR A 137 -22.03 -8.83 16.86
CA THR A 137 -21.43 -10.17 16.75
C THR A 137 -20.80 -10.67 18.05
N ARG A 138 -20.44 -9.75 18.95
CA ARG A 138 -19.84 -10.05 20.26
C ARG A 138 -20.88 -10.17 21.39
N LYS A 139 -22.17 -9.98 21.10
CA LYS A 139 -23.25 -10.26 22.05
C LYS A 139 -23.71 -11.70 21.82
N PHE A 140 -23.31 -12.58 22.73
CA PHE A 140 -23.85 -13.94 22.85
C PHE A 140 -25.31 -13.90 23.28
#